data_AF-A0A2J4JNS1-F1
#
_entry.id   AF-A0A2J4JNS1-F1
#
_cell.length_a   1.000
_cell.length_b   1.000
_cell.length_c   1.000
_cell.angle_alpha   90.00
_cell.angle_beta   90.00
_cell.angle_gamma   90.00
#
_symmetry.space_group_name_H-M   'P 1'
#
loop_
_entity.id
_entity.type
_entity.pdbx_description
1 polymer ?
#
loop_
_entity_poly.entity_id
_entity_poly.type
_entity_poly.pdbx_seq_one_letter_code
_entity_poly.pdbx_strand_id
1 'polypeptide(L)'
;MACTTILVGKAASYDGSTMIARNDDSGSGHFTAKKFTVIHPEDLPKTYRSVLSHVEIPLPEGALRFTAMPNAVEGKGIWAASGVNAATVGMPATETITSNPRVLGADPLVEYQPAKGEKPEVPGGI
;
A
#
# COMPACT_ATOMS: atom_id res chain seq x y z
N MET A 1 1.59 -12.31 5.64
CA MET A 1 1.79 -12.43 4.19
C MET A 1 3.27 -12.21 3.97
N ALA A 2 3.98 -13.18 3.41
CA ALA A 2 5.38 -12.96 3.06
C ALA A 2 5.43 -12.14 1.77
N CYS A 3 6.47 -11.36 1.57
CA CYS A 3 6.84 -10.86 0.26
C CYS A 3 8.33 -11.14 0.08
N THR A 4 8.84 -10.87 -1.12
CA THR A 4 10.29 -10.81 -1.33
C THR A 4 10.56 -9.69 -2.30
N THR A 5 11.48 -8.81 -1.92
CA THR A 5 11.85 -7.61 -2.67
C THR A 5 13.28 -7.69 -3.17
N ILE A 6 13.51 -7.32 -4.43
CA ILE A 6 14.84 -7.18 -5.06
C ILE A 6 15.01 -5.72 -5.48
N LEU A 7 16.16 -5.14 -5.11
CA LEU A 7 16.56 -3.79 -5.49
C LEU A 7 17.88 -3.87 -6.27
N VAL A 8 17.94 -3.22 -7.43
CA VAL A 8 19.14 -3.14 -8.27
C VAL A 8 19.41 -1.69 -8.63
N GLY A 9 20.55 -1.16 -8.19
CA GLY A 9 20.99 0.18 -8.54
C GLY A 9 21.48 0.27 -9.98
N LYS A 10 21.36 1.44 -10.60
CA LYS A 10 21.80 1.70 -11.99
C LYS A 10 23.23 1.29 -12.36
N ALA A 11 24.15 1.27 -11.39
CA ALA A 11 25.54 0.86 -11.63
C ALA A 11 25.76 -0.65 -11.48
N ALA A 12 24.76 -1.37 -10.97
CA ALA A 12 24.79 -2.83 -10.77
C ALA A 12 23.97 -3.58 -11.83
N SER A 13 23.06 -2.90 -12.53
CA SER A 13 22.28 -3.46 -13.62
C SER A 13 23.11 -3.59 -14.90
N TYR A 14 22.73 -4.53 -15.76
CA TYR A 14 23.42 -4.77 -17.03
C TYR A 14 23.24 -3.61 -18.03
N ASP A 15 22.08 -2.95 -18.01
CA ASP A 15 21.67 -1.95 -18.99
C ASP A 15 21.68 -0.50 -18.45
N GLY A 16 22.14 -0.29 -17.21
CA GLY A 16 22.13 1.03 -16.57
C GLY A 16 20.77 1.45 -15.99
N SER A 17 19.73 0.62 -16.06
CA SER A 17 18.42 0.90 -15.46
C SER A 17 18.43 0.73 -13.93
N THR A 18 17.50 1.37 -13.24
CA THR A 18 17.23 1.06 -11.82
C THR A 18 16.04 0.11 -11.74
N MET A 19 16.15 -0.97 -10.99
CA MET A 19 15.08 -1.96 -10.85
C MET A 19 14.65 -2.10 -9.39
N ILE A 20 13.35 -2.11 -9.18
CA ILE A 20 12.70 -2.47 -7.92
C ILE A 20 11.62 -3.49 -8.25
N ALA A 21 11.74 -4.69 -7.71
CA ALA A 21 10.84 -5.80 -7.98
C ALA A 21 10.36 -6.41 -6.66
N ARG A 22 9.11 -6.84 -6.62
CA ARG A 22 8.51 -7.44 -5.43
C ARG A 22 7.50 -8.51 -5.82
N ASN A 23 7.54 -9.64 -5.12
CA ASN A 23 6.45 -10.60 -5.14
C ASN A 23 5.34 -10.13 -4.19
N ASP A 24 4.14 -9.89 -4.73
CA ASP A 24 2.94 -9.58 -3.95
C ASP A 24 2.21 -10.88 -3.60
N ASP A 25 2.73 -11.61 -2.60
CA ASP A 25 2.21 -12.94 -2.29
C ASP A 25 0.83 -12.87 -1.62
N SER A 26 0.12 -14.00 -1.62
CA SER A 26 -1.14 -14.14 -0.89
C SER A 26 -0.95 -14.97 0.39
N GLY A 27 -1.92 -14.93 1.30
CA GLY A 27 -1.93 -15.82 2.45
C GLY A 27 -2.01 -17.29 2.02
N SER A 28 -1.40 -18.20 2.78
CA SER A 28 -1.44 -19.64 2.47
C SER A 28 -2.87 -20.12 2.23
N GLY A 29 -3.08 -20.91 1.17
CA GLY A 29 -4.39 -21.42 0.77
C GLY A 29 -5.34 -20.39 0.15
N HIS A 30 -4.89 -19.15 -0.07
CA HIS A 30 -5.67 -18.11 -0.71
C HIS A 30 -5.07 -17.76 -2.07
N PHE A 31 -5.92 -17.36 -3.02
CA PHE A 31 -5.50 -16.75 -4.27
C PHE A 31 -6.13 -15.37 -4.34
N THR A 32 -5.33 -14.35 -4.67
CA THR A 32 -5.82 -12.96 -4.80
C THR A 32 -5.67 -12.54 -6.25
N ALA A 33 -6.78 -12.54 -6.98
CA ALA A 33 -6.79 -12.06 -8.36
C ALA A 33 -6.38 -10.58 -8.41
N LYS A 34 -5.50 -10.24 -9.36
CA LYS A 34 -4.99 -8.88 -9.58
C LYS A 34 -5.44 -8.36 -10.93
N LYS A 35 -5.56 -7.04 -11.05
CA LYS A 35 -5.70 -6.34 -12.33
C LYS A 35 -4.54 -5.36 -12.50
N PHE A 36 -4.22 -5.05 -13.76
CA PHE A 36 -3.34 -3.95 -14.10
C PHE A 36 -4.20 -2.75 -14.51
N THR A 37 -3.98 -1.60 -13.89
CA THR A 37 -4.78 -0.40 -14.16
C THR A 37 -3.91 0.84 -14.27
N VAL A 38 -4.40 1.83 -15.00
CA VAL A 38 -3.90 3.21 -14.95
C VAL A 38 -4.90 4.00 -14.11
N ILE A 39 -4.41 4.75 -13.13
CA ILE A 39 -5.21 5.66 -12.30
C ILE A 39 -4.97 7.07 -12.81
N HIS A 40 -6.06 7.75 -13.17
CA HIS A 40 -6.03 9.13 -13.60
C HIS A 40 -6.26 10.08 -12.42
N PRO A 41 -5.62 11.27 -12.38
CA PRO A 41 -5.79 12.23 -11.28
C PRO A 41 -7.25 12.62 -11.01
N GLU A 42 -8.06 12.73 -12.05
CA GLU A 42 -9.49 13.05 -11.99
C GLU A 42 -10.34 11.97 -11.30
N ASP A 43 -9.86 10.73 -11.23
CA ASP A 43 -10.54 9.62 -10.57
C ASP A 43 -10.21 9.54 -9.06
N LEU A 44 -9.23 10.33 -8.59
CA LEU A 44 -8.81 10.30 -7.20
C LEU A 44 -9.77 11.11 -6.31
N PRO A 45 -10.15 10.58 -5.13
CA PRO A 45 -10.96 11.33 -4.20
C PRO A 45 -10.15 12.46 -3.57
N LYS A 46 -10.81 13.56 -3.17
CA LYS A 46 -10.16 14.63 -2.38
C LYS A 46 -9.70 14.15 -1.01
N THR A 47 -10.46 13.22 -0.41
CA THR A 47 -10.13 12.57 0.85
C THR A 47 -10.22 11.07 0.64
N TYR A 48 -9.11 10.37 0.86
CA TYR A 48 -9.08 8.92 0.87
C TYR A 48 -9.51 8.39 2.24
N ARG A 49 -10.41 7.41 2.26
CA ARG A 49 -10.74 6.63 3.47
C ARG A 49 -10.33 5.18 3.27
N SER A 50 -9.53 4.63 4.18
CA SER A 50 -9.15 3.22 4.11
C SER A 50 -10.33 2.31 4.51
N VAL A 51 -10.39 1.11 3.93
CA VAL A 51 -11.43 0.13 4.27
C VAL A 51 -11.15 -0.58 5.59
N LEU A 52 -9.89 -0.88 5.90
CA LEU A 52 -9.54 -1.71 7.06
C LEU A 52 -9.37 -0.90 8.35
N SER A 53 -8.70 0.25 8.27
CA SER A 53 -8.39 1.07 9.44
C SER A 53 -9.30 2.27 9.61
N HIS A 54 -10.13 2.58 8.60
CA HIS A 54 -11.02 3.74 8.59
C HIS A 54 -10.28 5.09 8.67
N VAL A 55 -8.97 5.09 8.46
CA VAL A 55 -8.18 6.34 8.43
C VAL A 55 -8.61 7.18 7.24
N GLU A 56 -8.80 8.48 7.48
CA GLU A 56 -9.09 9.47 6.46
C GLU A 56 -7.87 10.37 6.22
N ILE A 57 -7.51 10.52 4.95
CA ILE A 57 -6.32 11.25 4.53
C ILE A 57 -6.73 12.22 3.42
N PRO A 58 -6.65 13.55 3.65
CA PRO A 58 -6.76 14.52 2.57
C PRO A 58 -5.63 14.30 1.56
N LEU A 59 -5.98 14.08 0.30
CA LEU A 59 -4.99 13.93 -0.77
C LEU A 59 -4.59 15.32 -1.28
N PRO A 60 -3.29 15.55 -1.54
CA PRO A 60 -2.83 16.82 -2.09
C PRO A 60 -3.37 17.02 -3.51
N GLU A 61 -3.54 18.28 -3.89
CA GLU A 61 -3.80 18.64 -5.29
C GLU A 61 -2.58 18.35 -6.17
N GLY A 62 -2.80 18.20 -7.48
CA GLY A 62 -1.71 17.97 -8.43
C GLY A 62 -1.20 16.52 -8.49
N ALA A 63 -2.06 15.55 -8.20
CA ALA A 63 -1.73 14.14 -8.38
C ALA A 63 -1.30 13.85 -9.83
N LEU A 64 -0.28 13.00 -10.00
CA LEU A 64 0.17 12.52 -11.30
C LEU A 64 -0.57 11.22 -11.65
N ARG A 65 -0.83 10.98 -12.94
CA ARG A 65 -1.28 9.67 -13.43
C ARG A 65 -0.27 8.60 -13.07
N PHE A 66 -0.72 7.41 -12.67
CA PHE A 66 0.16 6.28 -12.32
C PHE A 66 -0.44 4.92 -12.67
N THR A 67 0.41 3.92 -12.86
CA THR A 67 -0.02 2.52 -12.97
C THR A 67 -0.20 1.90 -11.59
N ALA A 68 -1.07 0.91 -11.46
CA ALA A 68 -1.26 0.15 -10.23
C ALA A 68 -1.59 -1.31 -10.49
N MET A 69 -1.35 -2.17 -9.49
CA MET A 69 -1.71 -3.60 -9.47
C MET A 69 -2.74 -3.91 -8.37
N PRO A 70 -3.94 -3.30 -8.38
CA PRO A 70 -4.94 -3.49 -7.34
C PRO A 70 -5.54 -4.89 -7.33
N ASN A 71 -6.16 -5.25 -6.21
CA ASN A 71 -6.99 -6.45 -6.15
C ASN A 71 -8.15 -6.33 -7.14
N ALA A 72 -8.43 -7.41 -7.87
CA ALA A 72 -9.53 -7.47 -8.81
C ALA A 72 -10.88 -7.69 -8.11
N VAL A 73 -10.88 -8.38 -6.98
CA VAL A 73 -12.05 -8.65 -6.14
C VAL A 73 -12.09 -7.64 -4.99
N GLU A 74 -13.24 -7.00 -4.80
CA GLU A 74 -13.46 -6.06 -3.71
C GLU A 74 -13.46 -6.75 -2.34
N GLY A 75 -13.14 -6.01 -1.28
CA GLY A 75 -13.29 -6.50 0.09
C GLY A 75 -12.39 -5.79 1.10
N LYS A 76 -11.07 -5.80 0.89
CA LYS A 76 -10.10 -5.24 1.86
C LYS A 76 -9.57 -3.85 1.48
N GLY A 77 -10.22 -3.19 0.52
CA GLY A 77 -9.75 -1.93 -0.08
C GLY A 77 -9.04 -2.14 -1.43
N ILE A 78 -8.34 -1.10 -1.89
CA ILE A 78 -7.75 -1.03 -3.24
C ILE A 78 -6.57 -2.00 -3.41
N TRP A 79 -5.65 -2.04 -2.43
CA TRP A 79 -4.43 -2.85 -2.49
C TRP A 79 -3.60 -2.65 -3.76
N ALA A 80 -3.25 -1.38 -4.05
CA ALA A 80 -2.59 -0.96 -5.29
C ALA A 80 -1.22 -1.62 -5.57
N ALA A 81 -0.57 -2.18 -4.54
CA ALA A 81 0.64 -3.02 -4.55
C ALA A 81 1.94 -2.40 -5.10
N SER A 82 1.93 -1.91 -6.34
CA SER A 82 3.09 -1.29 -6.99
C SER A 82 2.65 -0.42 -8.15
N GLY A 83 3.47 0.56 -8.53
CA GLY A 83 3.15 1.44 -9.64
C GLY A 83 4.32 2.29 -10.11
N VAL A 84 4.15 2.92 -11.27
CA VAL A 84 5.03 3.97 -11.80
C VAL A 84 4.17 5.18 -12.20
N ASN A 85 4.56 6.37 -11.75
CA ASN A 85 3.84 7.60 -12.09
C ASN A 85 4.35 8.27 -13.38
N ALA A 86 3.67 9.33 -13.82
CA ALA A 86 4.03 10.09 -15.03
C ALA A 86 5.39 10.81 -14.95
N ALA A 87 5.97 10.94 -13.74
CA ALA A 87 7.32 11.46 -13.53
C ALA A 87 8.38 10.34 -13.46
N THR A 88 8.04 9.12 -13.87
CA THR A 88 8.93 7.93 -13.89
C THR A 88 9.42 7.49 -12.51
N VAL A 89 8.67 7.81 -11.45
CA VAL A 89 8.95 7.33 -10.10
C VAL A 89 8.22 6.01 -9.89
N GLY A 90 8.97 4.95 -9.64
CA GLY A 90 8.45 3.63 -9.27
C GLY A 90 8.36 3.45 -7.76
N MET A 91 7.28 2.82 -7.29
CA MET A 91 7.09 2.52 -5.87
C MET A 91 6.33 1.19 -5.68
N PRO A 92 6.95 0.17 -5.04
CA PRO A 92 6.25 -0.97 -4.47
C PRO A 92 5.93 -0.73 -3.00
N ALA A 93 4.72 -1.12 -2.56
CA ALA A 93 4.34 -1.17 -1.16
C ALA A 93 3.46 -2.42 -0.93
N THR A 94 3.82 -3.37 -0.06
CA THR A 94 4.89 -3.33 0.95
C THR A 94 5.67 -4.65 1.03
N GLU A 95 6.85 -4.60 1.66
CA GLU A 95 7.53 -5.76 2.23
C GLU A 95 7.17 -5.81 3.72
N THR A 96 6.44 -6.83 4.15
CA THR A 96 6.10 -6.95 5.58
C THR A 96 7.35 -7.35 6.35
N ILE A 97 7.91 -6.42 7.12
CA ILE A 97 9.10 -6.63 7.94
C ILE A 97 8.72 -7.05 9.38
N THR A 98 9.71 -7.08 10.27
CA THR A 98 9.55 -7.44 11.68
C THR A 98 9.72 -6.24 12.61
N SER A 99 9.18 -6.36 13.82
CA SER A 99 9.36 -5.41 14.92
C SER A 99 9.68 -6.17 16.21
N ASN A 100 9.88 -5.48 17.33
CA ASN A 100 10.15 -6.09 18.64
C ASN A 100 9.36 -5.41 19.79
N PRO A 101 9.14 -6.11 20.91
CA PRO A 101 8.33 -5.57 22.01
C PRO A 101 8.87 -4.29 22.66
N ARG A 102 10.17 -4.00 22.56
CA ARG A 102 10.76 -2.81 23.20
C ARG A 102 10.34 -1.54 22.47
N VAL A 103 10.41 -1.54 21.13
CA VAL A 103 9.93 -0.40 20.34
C VAL A 103 8.40 -0.31 20.41
N LEU A 104 7.69 -1.43 20.31
CA LEU A 104 6.22 -1.44 20.38
C LEU A 104 5.68 -1.05 21.77
N GLY A 105 6.46 -1.21 22.84
CA GLY A 105 6.10 -0.73 24.16
C GLY A 105 6.19 0.80 24.31
N ALA A 106 7.07 1.44 23.53
CA ALA A 106 7.24 2.90 23.52
C ALA A 106 6.39 3.58 22.45
N ASP A 107 6.24 2.95 21.28
CA ASP A 107 5.46 3.40 20.13
C ASP A 107 4.62 2.22 19.59
N PRO A 108 3.44 1.97 20.20
CA PRO A 108 2.56 0.90 19.78
C PRO A 108 1.99 1.13 18.38
N LEU A 109 1.56 0.04 17.72
CA LEU A 109 0.80 0.16 16.48
C LEU A 109 -0.51 0.93 16.71
N VAL A 110 -0.89 1.74 15.73
CA VAL A 110 -2.16 2.49 15.78
C VAL A 110 -3.28 1.57 15.29
N GLU A 111 -3.96 0.93 16.23
CA GLU A 111 -5.02 -0.04 15.93
C GLU A 111 -6.40 0.61 15.79
N TYR A 112 -7.19 0.10 14.84
CA TYR A 112 -8.60 0.45 14.70
C TYR A 112 -9.41 -0.06 15.89
N GLN A 113 -10.22 0.81 16.50
CA GLN A 113 -11.11 0.45 17.59
C GLN A 113 -12.57 0.72 17.17
N PRO A 114 -13.41 -0.32 16.99
CA PRO A 114 -14.79 -0.13 16.63
C PRO A 114 -15.56 0.56 17.77
N ALA A 115 -16.60 1.32 17.40
CA ALA A 115 -17.50 1.94 18.38
C ALA A 115 -18.09 0.90 19.34
N LYS A 116 -18.17 1.22 20.63
CA LYS A 116 -18.70 0.32 21.65
C LYS A 116 -19.51 1.07 22.71
N GLY A 117 -20.83 0.85 22.71
CA GLY A 117 -21.76 1.59 23.57
C GLY A 117 -21.72 3.08 23.23
N GLU A 118 -21.43 3.92 24.22
CA GLU A 118 -21.28 5.37 24.04
C GLU A 118 -19.90 5.79 23.52
N LYS A 119 -18.93 4.86 23.44
CA LYS A 119 -17.59 5.18 22.95
C LYS A 119 -17.60 5.23 21.42
N PRO A 120 -17.23 6.36 20.80
CA PRO A 120 -17.12 6.46 19.36
C PRO A 120 -16.00 5.57 18.83
N GLU A 121 -16.06 5.30 17.53
CA GLU A 121 -15.00 4.64 16.76
C GLU A 121 -13.70 5.45 16.83
N VAL A 122 -12.56 4.75 16.87
CA VAL A 122 -11.22 5.33 16.72
C VAL A 122 -10.56 4.73 15.49
N PRO A 123 -10.26 5.53 14.43
CA PRO A 123 -9.54 5.05 13.26
C PRO A 123 -8.15 4.51 13.62
N GLY A 124 -7.72 3.47 12.92
CA GLY A 124 -6.36 2.94 12.99
C GLY A 124 -5.37 3.74 12.11
N GLY A 125 -4.14 3.24 12.03
CA GLY A 125 -3.08 3.79 11.19
C GLY A 125 -3.17 3.41 9.71
N ILE A 126 -2.14 3.80 8.95
CA ILE A 126 -1.93 3.45 7.53
C ILE A 126 -1.42 2.02 7.40
#